data_AF-A0A8J6JLW0-F1
#
_entry.id   AF-A0A8J6JLW0-F1
#
_cell.length_a   1.000
_cell.length_b   1.000
_cell.length_c   1.000
_cell.angle_alpha   90.00
_cell.angle_beta   90.00
_cell.angle_gamma   90.00
#
_symmetry.space_group_name_H-M   'P 1'
#
loop_
_entity.id
_entity.type
_entity.pdbx_description
1 polymer ?
#
loop_
_entity_poly.entity_id
_entity_poly.type
_entity_poly.pdbx_seq_one_letter_code
_entity_poly.pdbx_strand_id
1 'polypeptide(L)'
;MAERRYQIDRRDIRYDASGLDGTPRRKTSSWVPIIVFMLLFWPVGIVLLILKLKNDRSGTMQNGKVVFGIGVFLAVMGVMYLIMFVSGSLTTSGGRPYPLNSFLSLLLFFVLGGAALIVVGTRMKKTGLKYRRYINLVVNNRLSSIDKIASGMGCSYDQAVVDLQKMQDDGYFPHALIDFSKGLFYLDGIPRDMGGTADAPPPASPRPGAGVEAPPAVKVVTCRSCGAQNTVAAGTVCECEYCGSPISS
;
A
#
# COMPACT_ATOMS: atom_id res chain seq x y z
N MET A 1 28.30 39.91 -7.77
CA MET A 1 27.12 40.10 -6.89
C MET A 1 25.91 40.12 -7.82
N ALA A 2 24.97 39.18 -7.88
CA ALA A 2 24.52 38.20 -6.90
C ALA A 2 23.91 37.00 -7.66
N GLU A 3 24.39 35.80 -7.33
CA GLU A 3 23.76 34.53 -7.71
C GLU A 3 22.58 34.32 -6.75
N ARG A 4 21.35 34.57 -7.21
CA ARG A 4 20.15 34.30 -6.42
C ARG A 4 19.92 32.79 -6.37
N ARG A 5 20.45 32.17 -5.30
CA ARG A 5 20.12 30.81 -4.89
C ARG A 5 18.61 30.72 -4.66
N TYR A 6 17.94 29.94 -5.50
CA TYR A 6 16.55 29.54 -5.33
C TYR A 6 16.48 28.59 -4.12
N GLN A 7 16.29 29.13 -2.92
CA GLN A 7 15.97 28.34 -1.73
C GLN A 7 14.51 27.90 -1.82
N ILE A 8 14.30 26.63 -2.16
CA ILE A 8 13.00 25.97 -2.01
C ILE A 8 12.86 25.61 -0.52
N ASP A 9 11.93 26.27 0.16
CA ASP A 9 11.52 25.94 1.54
C ASP A 9 11.00 24.49 1.57
N ARG A 10 11.69 23.61 2.31
CA ARG A 10 11.51 22.13 2.28
C ARG A 10 10.44 21.62 3.26
N ARG A 11 9.72 22.48 3.97
CA ARG A 11 8.89 22.06 5.11
C ARG A 11 7.51 21.50 4.75
N ASP A 12 7.06 21.64 3.50
CA ASP A 12 5.69 21.25 3.11
C ASP A 12 5.59 20.13 2.07
N ILE A 13 6.70 19.46 1.72
CA ILE A 13 6.64 18.30 0.81
C ILE A 13 6.18 17.08 1.60
N ARG A 14 4.87 17.01 1.82
CA ARG A 14 4.15 15.77 2.10
C ARG A 14 4.37 14.87 0.87
N TYR A 15 5.30 13.91 0.97
CA TYR A 15 5.58 12.94 -0.08
C TYR A 15 4.34 12.07 -0.29
N ASP A 16 3.44 12.51 -1.17
CA ASP A 16 2.46 11.65 -1.82
C ASP A 16 3.23 10.80 -2.84
N ALA A 17 3.11 9.48 -2.73
CA ALA A 17 3.68 8.52 -3.68
C ALA A 17 3.22 8.76 -5.14
N SER A 18 2.24 9.66 -5.33
CA SER A 18 1.72 10.08 -6.62
C SER A 18 2.57 11.14 -7.36
N GLY A 19 3.65 11.68 -6.78
CA GLY A 19 4.38 12.84 -7.32
C GLY A 19 5.82 12.61 -7.82
N LEU A 20 6.22 11.36 -8.05
CA LEU A 20 7.62 11.00 -8.29
C LEU A 20 7.98 10.73 -9.77
N ASP A 21 7.09 11.01 -10.73
CA ASP A 21 7.34 10.82 -12.16
C ASP A 21 7.13 12.12 -12.96
N GLY A 22 8.24 12.72 -13.42
CA GLY A 22 8.22 13.77 -14.45
C GLY A 22 7.81 13.26 -15.84
N THR A 23 7.33 12.02 -15.94
CA THR A 23 6.77 11.45 -17.16
C THR A 23 5.32 11.88 -17.32
N PRO A 24 4.84 12.24 -18.52
CA PRO A 24 3.45 12.61 -18.72
C PRO A 24 2.54 11.47 -18.27
N ARG A 25 1.87 11.66 -17.11
CA ARG A 25 0.93 10.69 -16.54
C ARG A 25 -0.14 10.38 -17.56
N ARG A 26 -0.08 9.21 -18.21
CA ARG A 26 -1.30 8.65 -18.82
C ARG A 26 -2.26 8.44 -17.66
N LYS A 27 -3.30 9.26 -17.64
CA LYS A 27 -4.39 9.28 -16.65
C LYS A 27 -4.67 7.84 -16.23
N THR A 28 -4.47 7.54 -14.94
CA THR A 28 -4.74 6.21 -14.38
C THR A 28 -6.14 5.83 -14.83
N SER A 29 -6.24 4.81 -15.69
CA SER A 29 -7.54 4.41 -16.25
C SER A 29 -8.49 4.21 -15.06
N SER A 30 -9.57 4.99 -15.03
CA SER A 30 -10.49 4.99 -13.90
C SER A 30 -10.94 3.55 -13.65
N TRP A 31 -11.12 3.17 -12.40
CA TRP A 31 -11.66 1.84 -12.08
C TRP A 31 -13.11 1.67 -12.55
N VAL A 32 -13.81 2.79 -12.77
CA VAL A 32 -15.20 2.87 -13.24
C VAL A 32 -15.46 2.05 -14.51
N PRO A 33 -14.75 2.22 -15.64
CA PRO A 33 -14.96 1.38 -16.82
C PRO A 33 -14.77 -0.11 -16.53
N ILE A 34 -13.78 -0.50 -15.73
CA ILE A 34 -13.57 -1.92 -15.39
C ILE A 34 -14.79 -2.46 -14.63
N ILE A 35 -15.30 -1.71 -13.64
CA ILE A 35 -16.48 -2.11 -12.86
C ILE A 35 -17.73 -2.13 -13.75
N VAL A 36 -17.93 -1.12 -14.59
CA VAL A 36 -19.07 -1.02 -15.52
C VAL A 36 -19.05 -2.18 -16.51
N PHE A 37 -17.91 -2.45 -17.16
CA PHE A 37 -17.78 -3.59 -18.05
C PHE A 37 -17.87 -4.91 -17.30
N MET A 38 -17.45 -5.01 -16.03
CA MET A 38 -17.67 -6.22 -15.23
C MET A 38 -19.16 -6.50 -14.98
N LEU A 39 -19.97 -5.45 -14.79
CA LEU A 39 -21.41 -5.59 -14.57
C LEU A 39 -22.19 -5.83 -15.87
N LEU A 40 -21.86 -5.11 -16.95
CA LEU A 40 -22.56 -5.20 -18.23
C LEU A 40 -22.06 -6.35 -19.11
N PHE A 41 -20.76 -6.65 -19.06
CA PHE A 41 -20.10 -7.66 -19.88
C PHE A 41 -18.94 -8.30 -19.12
N TRP A 42 -19.29 -9.11 -18.13
CA TRP A 42 -18.34 -9.73 -17.20
C TRP A 42 -17.06 -10.31 -17.85
N PRO A 43 -17.10 -11.03 -19.00
CA PRO A 43 -15.88 -11.52 -19.64
C PRO A 43 -14.88 -10.42 -20.02
N VAL A 44 -15.36 -9.29 -20.57
CA VAL A 44 -14.52 -8.13 -20.91
C VAL A 44 -14.07 -7.44 -19.64
N GLY A 45 -14.92 -7.36 -18.61
CA GLY A 45 -14.54 -6.84 -17.30
C GLY A 45 -13.33 -7.56 -16.69
N ILE A 46 -13.30 -8.90 -16.75
CA ILE A 46 -12.13 -9.68 -16.29
C ILE A 46 -10.89 -9.39 -17.14
N VAL A 47 -11.02 -9.39 -18.48
CA VAL A 47 -9.88 -9.14 -19.36
C VAL A 47 -9.29 -7.75 -19.13
N LEU A 48 -10.14 -6.73 -19.00
CA LEU A 48 -9.73 -5.37 -18.67
C LEU A 48 -9.08 -5.29 -17.29
N LEU A 49 -9.58 -6.04 -16.29
CA LEU A 49 -8.97 -6.13 -14.97
C LEU A 49 -7.54 -6.73 -15.06
N ILE A 50 -7.35 -7.81 -15.82
CA ILE A 50 -6.03 -8.42 -16.01
C ILE A 50 -5.07 -7.46 -16.73
N LEU A 51 -5.53 -6.78 -17.78
CA LEU A 51 -4.74 -5.77 -18.50
C LEU A 51 -4.36 -4.60 -17.59
N LYS A 52 -5.30 -4.11 -16.78
CA LYS A 52 -5.06 -3.07 -15.77
C LYS A 52 -4.02 -3.51 -14.74
N LEU A 53 -4.14 -4.72 -14.22
CA LEU A 53 -3.19 -5.29 -13.25
C LEU A 53 -1.78 -5.45 -13.82
N LYS A 54 -1.66 -5.80 -15.10
CA LYS A 54 -0.35 -5.89 -15.77
C LYS A 54 0.29 -4.52 -15.98
N ASN A 55 -0.51 -3.51 -16.29
CA ASN A 55 -0.03 -2.16 -16.62
C ASN A 55 0.18 -1.26 -15.39
N ASP A 56 -0.49 -1.54 -14.27
CA ASP A 56 -0.55 -0.66 -13.08
C ASP A 56 0.09 -1.34 -11.86
N ARG A 57 1.38 -1.69 -11.99
CA ARG A 57 2.17 -2.33 -10.91
C ARG A 57 2.54 -1.37 -9.78
N SER A 58 2.62 -0.07 -10.03
CA SER A 58 2.93 0.93 -8.99
C SER A 58 1.74 1.26 -8.09
N GLY A 59 0.50 1.01 -8.53
CA GLY A 59 -0.73 1.21 -7.75
C GLY A 59 -1.18 0.02 -6.89
N THR A 60 -0.35 -1.02 -6.72
CA THR A 60 -0.73 -2.33 -6.16
C THR A 60 -1.43 -2.24 -4.79
N MET A 61 -1.09 -1.23 -3.98
CA MET A 61 -1.66 -1.00 -2.64
C MET A 61 -3.16 -0.70 -2.63
N GLN A 62 -3.65 0.18 -3.51
CA GLN A 62 -5.08 0.53 -3.58
C GLN A 62 -5.86 -0.47 -4.44
N ASN A 63 -5.18 -0.98 -5.48
CA ASN A 63 -5.75 -1.91 -6.45
C ASN A 63 -6.18 -3.24 -5.79
N GLY A 64 -5.45 -3.71 -4.77
CA GLY A 64 -5.78 -4.95 -4.05
C GLY A 64 -7.13 -4.92 -3.30
N LYS A 65 -7.61 -3.75 -2.84
CA LYS A 65 -8.92 -3.63 -2.19
C LYS A 65 -10.06 -3.84 -3.20
N VAL A 66 -9.94 -3.22 -4.37
CA VAL A 66 -10.95 -3.31 -5.43
C VAL A 66 -11.02 -4.72 -6.01
N VAL A 67 -9.87 -5.34 -6.31
CA VAL A 67 -9.81 -6.72 -6.81
C VAL A 67 -10.43 -7.71 -5.81
N PHE A 68 -10.13 -7.55 -4.51
CA PHE A 68 -10.75 -8.37 -3.48
C PHE A 68 -12.27 -8.16 -3.41
N GLY A 69 -12.74 -6.91 -3.47
CA GLY A 69 -14.16 -6.59 -3.46
C GLY A 69 -14.91 -7.22 -4.63
N ILE A 70 -14.34 -7.15 -5.84
CA ILE A 70 -14.88 -7.81 -7.03
C ILE A 70 -14.95 -9.33 -6.85
N GLY A 71 -13.89 -9.94 -6.31
CA GLY A 71 -13.88 -11.39 -6.04
C GLY A 71 -14.95 -11.82 -5.03
N VAL A 72 -15.15 -11.05 -3.96
CA VAL A 72 -16.22 -11.29 -2.98
C VAL A 72 -17.60 -11.13 -3.62
N PHE A 73 -17.80 -10.09 -4.43
CA PHE A 73 -19.04 -9.89 -5.18
C PHE A 73 -19.36 -11.08 -6.09
N LEU A 74 -18.38 -11.58 -6.85
CA LEU A 74 -18.52 -12.78 -7.68
C LEU A 74 -18.88 -14.02 -6.85
N ALA A 75 -18.27 -14.19 -5.68
CA ALA A 75 -18.56 -15.30 -4.78
C ALA A 75 -20.00 -15.23 -4.25
N VAL A 76 -20.47 -14.05 -3.85
CA VAL A 76 -21.86 -13.82 -3.40
C VAL A 76 -22.85 -14.14 -4.52
N MET A 77 -22.59 -13.69 -5.74
CA MET A 77 -23.41 -14.04 -6.90
C MET A 77 -23.43 -15.56 -7.16
N GLY A 78 -22.28 -16.23 -7.06
CA GLY A 78 -22.20 -17.69 -7.19
C GLY A 78 -23.04 -18.43 -6.14
N VAL A 79 -23.00 -17.99 -4.88
CA VAL A 79 -23.83 -18.53 -3.80
C VAL A 79 -25.32 -18.26 -4.06
N MET A 80 -25.67 -17.07 -4.54
CA MET A 80 -27.05 -16.74 -4.89
C MET A 80 -27.58 -17.68 -5.99
N TYR A 81 -26.81 -17.94 -7.04
CA TYR A 81 -27.19 -18.88 -8.10
C TYR A 81 -27.33 -20.30 -7.56
N LEU A 82 -26.49 -20.70 -6.61
CA LEU A 82 -26.59 -21.99 -5.95
C LEU A 82 -27.89 -22.13 -5.15
N ILE A 83 -28.28 -21.10 -4.40
CA ILE A 83 -29.57 -21.08 -3.69
C ILE A 83 -30.73 -21.18 -4.68
N MET A 84 -30.73 -20.38 -5.76
CA MET A 84 -31.80 -20.43 -6.77
C MET A 84 -31.92 -21.80 -7.46
N PHE A 85 -30.81 -22.52 -7.62
CA PHE A 85 -30.81 -23.84 -8.25
C PHE A 85 -31.39 -24.89 -7.29
N VAL A 86 -30.96 -24.87 -6.03
CA VAL A 86 -31.49 -25.75 -4.98
C VAL A 86 -32.98 -25.48 -4.73
N SER A 87 -33.42 -24.24 -4.80
CA SER A 87 -34.84 -23.86 -4.67
C SER A 87 -35.70 -24.21 -5.89
N GLY A 88 -35.11 -24.69 -7.00
CA GLY A 88 -35.85 -25.03 -8.22
C GLY A 88 -36.36 -23.81 -9.02
N SER A 89 -35.99 -22.60 -8.63
CA SER A 89 -36.45 -21.35 -9.25
C SER A 89 -35.74 -21.02 -10.57
N LEU A 90 -34.65 -21.74 -10.88
CA LEU A 90 -33.89 -21.60 -12.14
C LEU A 90 -34.55 -22.42 -13.25
N THR A 91 -35.27 -21.73 -14.14
CA THR A 91 -35.91 -22.32 -15.32
C THR A 91 -35.35 -21.72 -16.61
N THR A 92 -35.35 -22.50 -17.69
CA THR A 92 -35.02 -22.01 -19.03
C THR A 92 -36.20 -21.25 -19.63
N SER A 93 -36.00 -20.55 -20.75
CA SER A 93 -37.04 -19.76 -21.44
C SER A 93 -38.28 -20.57 -21.84
N GLY A 94 -38.18 -21.91 -21.87
CA GLY A 94 -39.28 -22.84 -22.09
C GLY A 94 -39.91 -23.44 -20.83
N GLY A 95 -39.67 -22.88 -19.63
CA GLY A 95 -40.25 -23.35 -18.36
C GLY A 95 -39.69 -24.68 -17.85
N ARG A 96 -38.69 -25.25 -18.53
CA ARG A 96 -38.02 -26.48 -18.10
C ARG A 96 -36.97 -26.17 -17.01
N PRO A 97 -36.70 -27.12 -16.10
CA PRO A 97 -35.60 -26.98 -15.15
C PRO A 97 -34.28 -26.72 -15.87
N TYR A 98 -33.43 -25.86 -15.29
CA TYR A 98 -32.10 -25.60 -15.85
C TYR A 98 -31.26 -26.89 -15.87
N PRO A 99 -30.59 -27.22 -16.98
CA PRO A 99 -29.78 -28.44 -17.05
C PRO A 99 -28.61 -28.38 -16.07
N LEU A 100 -28.42 -29.47 -15.32
CA LEU A 100 -27.40 -29.59 -14.28
C LEU A 100 -25.98 -29.33 -14.81
N ASN A 101 -25.66 -29.80 -16.01
CA ASN A 101 -24.34 -29.61 -16.62
C ASN A 101 -24.02 -28.14 -16.87
N SER A 102 -25.00 -27.38 -17.40
CA SER A 102 -24.82 -25.93 -17.62
C SER A 102 -24.70 -25.19 -16.30
N PHE A 103 -25.51 -25.56 -15.29
CA PHE A 103 -25.40 -25.00 -13.95
C PHE A 103 -24.02 -25.26 -13.32
N LEU A 104 -23.50 -26.50 -13.40
CA LEU A 104 -22.16 -26.85 -12.91
C LEU A 104 -21.07 -26.04 -13.60
N SER A 105 -21.17 -25.87 -14.92
CA SER A 105 -20.19 -25.07 -15.67
C SER A 105 -20.17 -23.60 -15.23
N LEU A 106 -21.35 -23.02 -14.99
CA LEU A 106 -21.51 -21.65 -14.52
C LEU A 106 -20.97 -21.50 -13.09
N LEU A 107 -21.34 -22.43 -12.20
CA LEU A 107 -20.90 -22.46 -10.81
C LEU A 107 -19.36 -22.57 -10.73
N LEU A 108 -18.78 -23.47 -11.53
CA LEU A 108 -17.33 -23.66 -11.59
C LEU A 108 -16.62 -22.36 -11.99
N PHE A 109 -17.13 -21.64 -12.99
CA PHE A 109 -16.57 -20.36 -13.42
C PHE A 109 -16.65 -19.28 -12.34
N PHE A 110 -17.80 -19.13 -11.67
CA PHE A 110 -17.96 -18.17 -10.56
C PHE A 110 -17.09 -18.51 -9.35
N VAL A 111 -17.03 -19.78 -8.96
CA VAL A 111 -16.28 -20.23 -7.78
C VAL A 111 -14.78 -20.15 -8.04
N LEU A 112 -14.29 -20.71 -9.16
CA LEU A 112 -12.86 -20.65 -9.51
C LEU A 112 -12.42 -19.21 -9.77
N GLY A 113 -13.20 -18.46 -10.55
CA GLY A 113 -12.90 -17.06 -10.86
C GLY A 113 -12.92 -16.19 -9.61
N GLY A 114 -13.98 -16.27 -8.80
CA GLY A 114 -14.11 -15.54 -7.55
C GLY A 114 -12.99 -15.87 -6.56
N ALA A 115 -12.70 -17.16 -6.35
CA ALA A 115 -11.61 -17.59 -5.47
C ALA A 115 -10.25 -17.09 -5.96
N ALA A 116 -9.96 -17.18 -7.26
CA ALA A 116 -8.72 -16.67 -7.84
C ALA A 116 -8.57 -15.15 -7.61
N LEU A 117 -9.62 -14.36 -7.84
CA LEU A 117 -9.61 -12.92 -7.60
C LEU A 117 -9.43 -12.57 -6.12
N ILE A 118 -10.05 -13.32 -5.21
CA ILE A 118 -9.88 -13.14 -3.77
C ILE A 118 -8.42 -13.44 -3.36
N VAL A 119 -7.83 -14.52 -3.85
CA VAL A 119 -6.43 -14.88 -3.58
C VAL A 119 -5.48 -13.82 -4.13
N VAL A 120 -5.68 -13.36 -5.37
CA VAL A 120 -4.87 -12.29 -5.95
C VAL A 120 -5.04 -10.99 -5.17
N GLY A 121 -6.27 -10.59 -4.84
CA GLY A 121 -6.56 -9.38 -4.07
C GLY A 121 -5.94 -9.40 -2.66
N THR A 122 -5.99 -10.55 -1.97
CA THR A 122 -5.32 -10.71 -0.66
C THR A 122 -3.81 -10.67 -0.76
N ARG A 123 -3.21 -11.30 -1.79
CA ARG A 123 -1.77 -11.21 -2.06
C ARG A 123 -1.35 -9.77 -2.32
N MET A 124 -2.07 -9.05 -3.17
CA MET A 124 -1.81 -7.63 -3.46
C MET A 124 -1.90 -6.75 -2.21
N LYS A 125 -2.90 -6.96 -1.34
CA LYS A 125 -3.02 -6.25 -0.06
C LYS A 125 -1.78 -6.47 0.83
N LYS A 126 -1.33 -7.72 0.97
CA LYS A 126 -0.16 -8.07 1.79
C LYS A 126 1.13 -7.47 1.21
N THR A 127 1.37 -7.63 -0.09
CA THR A 127 2.53 -7.06 -0.79
C THR A 127 2.52 -5.54 -0.71
N GLY A 128 1.37 -4.91 -0.90
CA GLY A 128 1.21 -3.47 -0.77
C GLY A 128 1.56 -2.94 0.62
N LEU A 129 1.11 -3.63 1.68
CA LEU A 129 1.47 -3.25 3.05
C LEU A 129 2.98 -3.37 3.30
N LYS A 130 3.60 -4.45 2.79
CA LYS A 130 5.04 -4.68 2.86
C LYS A 130 5.79 -3.52 2.19
N TYR A 131 5.40 -3.14 0.98
CA TYR A 131 6.00 -2.04 0.23
C TYR A 131 5.81 -0.69 0.93
N ARG A 132 4.64 -0.45 1.54
CA ARG A 132 4.43 0.78 2.33
C ARG A 132 5.39 0.90 3.51
N ARG A 133 5.72 -0.22 4.17
CA ARG A 133 6.71 -0.23 5.27
C ARG A 133 8.11 0.12 4.78
N TYR A 134 8.55 -0.47 3.66
CA TYR A 134 9.82 -0.11 3.02
C TYR A 134 9.88 1.38 2.67
N ILE A 135 8.85 1.92 2.01
CA ILE A 135 8.78 3.35 1.66
C ILE A 135 8.86 4.22 2.92
N ASN A 136 8.17 3.85 4.01
CA ASN A 136 8.22 4.60 5.27
C ASN A 136 9.64 4.60 5.88
N LEU A 137 10.34 3.45 5.91
CA LEU A 137 11.71 3.36 6.42
C LEU A 137 12.69 4.19 5.57
N VAL A 138 12.57 4.11 4.25
CA VAL A 138 13.52 4.76 3.34
C VAL A 138 13.25 6.25 3.19
N VAL A 139 11.99 6.65 3.02
CA VAL A 139 11.61 8.05 2.74
C VAL A 139 11.43 8.85 4.02
N ASN A 140 10.63 8.34 4.98
CA ASN A 140 10.28 9.07 6.20
C ASN A 140 11.39 8.96 7.25
N ASN A 141 11.93 7.76 7.49
CA ASN A 141 13.03 7.57 8.45
C ASN A 141 14.41 7.83 7.83
N ARG A 142 14.49 8.20 6.54
CA ARG A 142 15.72 8.60 5.83
C ARG A 142 16.84 7.55 5.91
N LEU A 143 16.48 6.27 6.06
CA LEU A 143 17.46 5.19 6.11
C LEU A 143 17.92 4.84 4.70
N SER A 144 19.21 4.95 4.43
CA SER A 144 19.82 4.54 3.16
C SER A 144 20.69 3.28 3.27
N SER A 145 21.14 2.90 4.47
CA SER A 145 21.79 1.60 4.69
C SER A 145 20.81 0.44 4.62
N ILE A 146 21.11 -0.53 3.75
CA ILE A 146 20.31 -1.73 3.53
C ILE A 146 20.22 -2.57 4.81
N ASP A 147 21.28 -2.66 5.61
CA ASP A 147 21.25 -3.34 6.92
C ASP A 147 20.25 -2.71 7.89
N LYS A 148 20.19 -1.37 7.95
CA LYS A 148 19.24 -0.66 8.81
C LYS A 148 17.80 -0.83 8.29
N ILE A 149 17.62 -0.83 6.97
CA ILE A 149 16.32 -1.10 6.34
C ILE A 149 15.88 -2.55 6.65
N ALA A 150 16.77 -3.53 6.50
CA ALA A 150 16.54 -4.94 6.80
C ALA A 150 16.17 -5.16 8.27
N SER A 151 16.91 -4.50 9.18
CA SER A 151 16.63 -4.51 10.62
C SER A 151 15.26 -3.90 10.94
N GLY A 152 14.91 -2.78 10.31
CA GLY A 152 13.61 -2.14 10.46
C GLY A 152 12.44 -2.94 9.89
N MET A 153 12.71 -3.80 8.91
CA MET A 153 11.72 -4.71 8.30
C MET A 153 11.65 -6.09 8.99
N GLY A 154 12.65 -6.44 9.80
CA GLY A 154 12.78 -7.75 10.43
C GLY A 154 13.12 -8.87 9.42
N CYS A 155 13.89 -8.57 8.38
CA CYS A 155 14.33 -9.53 7.37
C CYS A 155 15.87 -9.58 7.26
N SER A 156 16.39 -10.57 6.53
CA SER A 156 17.82 -10.64 6.23
C SER A 156 18.24 -9.56 5.23
N TYR A 157 19.53 -9.23 5.23
CA TYR A 157 20.14 -8.32 4.26
C TYR A 157 19.79 -8.73 2.81
N ASP A 158 20.02 -9.99 2.46
CA ASP A 158 19.74 -10.50 1.10
C ASP A 158 18.26 -10.37 0.72
N GLN A 159 17.35 -10.63 1.66
CA GLN A 159 15.92 -10.49 1.40
C GLN A 159 15.52 -9.03 1.19
N ALA A 160 16.12 -8.10 1.94
CA ALA A 160 15.91 -6.66 1.76
C ALA A 160 16.43 -6.18 0.41
N VAL A 161 17.60 -6.67 -0.04
CA VAL A 161 18.14 -6.37 -1.38
C VAL A 161 17.16 -6.82 -2.48
N VAL A 162 16.71 -8.07 -2.43
CA VAL A 162 15.76 -8.61 -3.42
C VAL A 162 14.44 -7.84 -3.40
N ASP A 163 13.94 -7.49 -2.22
CA ASP A 163 12.70 -6.71 -2.09
C ASP A 163 12.85 -5.29 -2.63
N LEU A 164 13.96 -4.60 -2.33
CA LEU A 164 14.25 -3.25 -2.80
C LEU A 164 14.44 -3.20 -4.31
N GLN A 165 15.15 -4.18 -4.89
CA GLN A 165 15.26 -4.35 -6.34
C GLN A 165 13.89 -4.53 -6.98
N LYS A 166 13.07 -5.43 -6.42
CA LYS A 166 11.72 -5.66 -6.94
C LYS A 166 10.85 -4.41 -6.86
N MET A 167 10.98 -3.61 -5.81
CA MET A 167 10.26 -2.34 -5.67
C MET A 167 10.76 -1.27 -6.65
N GLN A 168 12.05 -1.27 -6.97
CA GLN A 168 12.62 -0.42 -8.03
C GLN A 168 12.08 -0.83 -9.40
N ASP A 169 12.08 -2.13 -9.72
CA ASP A 169 11.55 -2.69 -10.98
C ASP A 169 10.05 -2.42 -11.14
N ASP A 170 9.29 -2.50 -10.04
CA ASP A 170 7.86 -2.22 -10.02
C ASP A 170 7.54 -0.70 -9.99
N GLY A 171 8.58 0.16 -9.98
CA GLY A 171 8.46 1.61 -10.14
C GLY A 171 8.09 2.38 -8.88
N TYR A 172 8.26 1.80 -7.68
CA TYR A 172 7.99 2.49 -6.41
C TYR A 172 9.09 3.48 -6.00
N PHE A 173 10.31 3.31 -6.53
CA PHE A 173 11.45 4.18 -6.28
C PHE A 173 12.07 4.65 -7.60
N PRO A 174 11.49 5.67 -8.25
CA PRO A 174 12.10 6.23 -9.45
C PRO A 174 13.44 6.87 -9.10
N HIS A 175 14.44 6.63 -9.95
CA HIS A 175 15.82 7.09 -9.78
C HIS A 175 16.56 6.54 -8.54
N ALA A 176 16.11 5.39 -8.00
CA ALA A 176 16.88 4.71 -6.97
C ALA A 176 18.12 4.01 -7.55
N LEU A 177 19.24 4.10 -6.82
CA LEU A 177 20.48 3.42 -7.14
C LEU A 177 20.88 2.54 -5.96
N ILE A 178 21.15 1.26 -6.24
CA ILE A 178 21.62 0.30 -5.24
C ILE A 178 23.12 0.13 -5.42
N ASP A 179 23.90 0.53 -4.43
CA ASP A 179 25.34 0.30 -4.39
C ASP A 179 25.61 -0.94 -3.53
N PHE A 180 25.83 -2.08 -4.20
CA PHE A 180 26.14 -3.35 -3.57
C PHE A 180 27.51 -3.35 -2.88
N SER A 181 28.44 -2.50 -3.31
CA SER A 181 29.78 -2.41 -2.71
C SER A 181 29.73 -1.73 -1.35
N LYS A 182 28.76 -0.84 -1.12
CA LYS A 182 28.59 -0.11 0.15
C LYS A 182 27.37 -0.56 0.97
N GLY A 183 26.51 -1.39 0.40
CA GLY A 183 25.24 -1.78 1.04
C GLY A 183 24.29 -0.60 1.23
N LEU A 184 24.28 0.34 0.28
CA LEU A 184 23.52 1.59 0.34
C LEU A 184 22.45 1.66 -0.76
N PHE A 185 21.32 2.26 -0.41
CA PHE A 185 20.17 2.53 -1.27
C PHE A 185 19.98 4.05 -1.38
N TYR A 186 20.23 4.61 -2.56
CA TYR A 186 20.12 6.05 -2.81
C TYR A 186 18.78 6.40 -3.45
N LEU A 187 18.11 7.45 -2.97
CA LEU A 187 17.06 8.15 -3.72
C LEU A 187 17.64 9.48 -4.21
N ASP A 188 17.42 9.82 -5.48
CA ASP A 188 17.92 11.03 -6.14
C ASP A 188 19.46 11.15 -6.23
N GLY A 189 20.19 10.04 -6.05
CA GLY A 189 21.64 9.99 -6.21
C GLY A 189 22.47 10.63 -5.07
N ILE A 190 21.88 10.98 -3.93
CA ILE A 190 22.60 11.57 -2.79
C ILE A 190 22.58 10.62 -1.57
N PRO A 191 23.74 10.23 -1.01
CA PRO A 191 23.82 9.53 0.28
C PRO A 191 23.21 10.40 1.39
N ARG A 192 22.21 9.91 2.12
CA ARG A 192 21.56 10.69 3.20
C ARG A 192 22.02 10.29 4.61
N ASP A 193 22.79 9.22 4.72
CA ASP A 193 23.36 8.69 5.95
C ASP A 193 24.74 9.25 6.31
N MET A 194 25.21 10.29 5.60
CA MET A 194 26.48 10.96 5.91
C MET A 194 26.35 12.46 6.20
N GLY A 195 25.18 12.91 6.67
CA GLY A 195 24.92 14.29 7.10
C GLY A 195 24.73 14.44 8.61
N GLY A 196 25.66 13.92 9.40
CA GLY A 196 25.55 13.90 10.86
C GLY A 196 26.88 13.92 11.60
N THR A 197 27.84 14.73 11.17
CA THR A 197 28.98 15.12 12.01
C THR A 197 29.20 16.63 11.95
N ALA A 198 29.21 17.23 13.14
CA ALA A 198 29.83 18.49 13.53
C ALA A 198 29.38 19.76 12.79
N ASP A 199 28.48 20.51 13.42
CA ASP A 199 28.67 21.93 13.79
C ASP A 199 27.32 22.59 14.08
N ALA A 200 26.77 22.29 15.26
CA ALA A 200 25.87 23.19 15.95
C ALA A 200 26.50 23.46 17.32
N PRO A 201 26.79 24.73 17.68
CA PRO A 201 27.26 25.05 19.02
C PRO A 201 26.24 24.55 20.06
N PRO A 202 26.68 24.07 21.23
CA PRO A 202 25.78 23.54 22.24
C PRO A 202 24.75 24.62 22.63
N PRO A 203 23.45 24.29 22.74
CA PRO A 203 22.46 25.27 23.18
C PRO A 203 22.80 25.70 24.60
N ALA A 204 23.07 26.99 24.76
CA ALA A 204 23.26 27.63 26.06
C ALA A 204 22.05 27.36 26.96
N SER A 205 22.34 26.99 28.21
CA SER A 205 21.35 26.72 29.24
C SER A 205 20.50 27.96 29.55
N PRO A 206 19.16 27.84 29.65
CA PRO A 206 18.35 28.86 30.29
C PRO A 206 18.26 28.59 31.79
N ARG A 207 18.76 29.53 32.60
CA ARG A 207 18.47 29.61 34.04
C ARG A 207 17.01 30.05 34.28
N PRO A 208 16.45 29.75 35.47
CA PRO A 208 15.02 29.55 35.68
C PRO A 208 14.26 30.84 36.04
N GLY A 209 13.01 30.95 35.59
CA GLY A 209 12.10 32.03 35.98
C GLY A 209 10.67 31.82 35.50
N ALA A 210 9.86 31.26 36.40
CA ALA A 210 8.41 31.45 36.60
C ALA A 210 7.40 31.12 35.48
N GLY A 211 6.47 30.20 35.81
CA GLY A 211 5.13 30.11 35.21
C GLY A 211 4.70 28.70 34.81
N VAL A 212 4.07 27.98 35.73
CA VAL A 212 3.54 26.61 35.54
C VAL A 212 2.19 26.66 34.83
N GLU A 213 2.05 25.91 33.73
CA GLU A 213 0.84 25.19 33.36
C GLU A 213 1.23 23.90 32.62
N ALA A 214 0.85 22.75 33.19
CA ALA A 214 1.32 21.42 32.81
C ALA A 214 0.63 20.90 31.53
N PRO A 215 1.36 20.45 30.49
CA PRO A 215 0.77 19.72 29.37
C PRO A 215 0.41 18.28 29.78
N PRO A 216 -0.71 17.71 29.30
CA PRO A 216 -1.10 16.34 29.63
C PRO A 216 -0.04 15.35 29.15
N ALA A 217 0.28 14.37 29.99
CA ALA A 217 1.26 13.32 29.73
C ALA A 217 0.84 12.49 28.50
N VAL A 218 1.35 12.89 27.33
CA VAL A 218 1.25 12.13 26.10
C VAL A 218 2.29 11.01 26.12
N LYS A 219 1.85 9.77 25.90
CA LYS A 219 2.71 8.58 25.89
C LYS A 219 2.84 8.13 24.43
N VAL A 220 4.07 8.00 23.96
CA VAL A 220 4.35 7.44 22.63
C VAL A 220 4.21 5.92 22.74
N VAL A 221 3.20 5.36 22.06
CA VAL A 221 2.92 3.93 22.06
C VAL A 221 3.12 3.38 20.66
N THR A 222 3.89 2.29 20.59
CA THR A 222 4.12 1.57 19.33
C THR A 222 2.94 0.66 19.03
N CYS A 223 2.31 0.86 17.87
CA CYS A 223 1.22 0.03 17.41
C CYS A 223 1.69 -1.42 17.19
N ARG A 224 1.07 -2.40 17.86
CA ARG A 224 1.40 -3.83 17.70
C ARG A 224 1.08 -4.38 16.30
N SER A 225 0.16 -3.75 15.58
CA SER A 225 -0.30 -4.24 14.27
C SER A 225 0.55 -3.72 13.11
N CYS A 226 0.99 -2.46 13.17
CA CYS A 226 1.75 -1.84 12.07
C CYS A 226 3.14 -1.32 12.43
N GLY A 227 3.52 -1.27 13.72
CA GLY A 227 4.80 -0.74 14.19
C GLY A 227 4.90 0.78 14.22
N ALA A 228 3.84 1.51 13.84
CA ALA A 228 3.85 2.97 13.89
C ALA A 228 3.85 3.47 15.34
N GLN A 229 4.66 4.49 15.61
CA GLN A 229 4.61 5.24 16.87
C GLN A 229 3.43 6.21 16.79
N ASN A 230 2.47 6.06 17.70
CA ASN A 230 1.35 6.99 17.82
C ASN A 230 1.43 7.65 19.19
N THR A 231 1.18 8.96 19.21
CA THR A 231 1.18 9.75 20.43
C THR A 231 -0.24 9.74 20.99
N VAL A 232 -0.46 9.00 22.07
CA VAL A 232 -1.78 8.81 22.67
C VAL A 232 -1.85 9.46 24.05
N ALA A 233 -2.98 10.09 24.37
CA ALA A 233 -3.22 10.65 25.70
C ALA A 233 -3.43 9.51 26.70
N ALA A 234 -2.71 9.56 27.84
CA ALA A 234 -2.75 8.49 28.84
C ALA A 234 -4.18 8.17 29.29
N GLY A 235 -4.59 6.91 29.12
CA GLY A 235 -5.90 6.39 29.53
C GLY A 235 -6.98 6.39 28.43
N THR A 236 -6.64 6.75 27.19
CA THR A 236 -7.61 6.72 26.06
C THR A 236 -7.27 5.62 25.05
N VAL A 237 -8.30 5.02 24.46
CA VAL A 237 -8.16 4.08 23.34
C VAL A 237 -8.26 4.89 22.05
N CYS A 238 -7.16 4.93 21.29
CA CYS A 238 -7.09 5.66 20.02
C CYS A 238 -6.95 4.66 18.87
N GLU A 239 -7.50 4.97 17.70
CA GLU A 239 -7.20 4.20 16.50
C GLU A 239 -5.84 4.61 15.94
N CYS A 240 -5.08 3.64 15.47
CA CYS A 240 -3.82 3.91 14.79
C CYS A 240 -4.07 4.72 13.52
N GLU A 241 -3.47 5.90 13.38
CA GLU A 241 -3.59 6.73 12.16
C GLU A 241 -3.09 6.01 10.90
N TYR A 242 -2.23 5.00 11.08
CA TYR A 242 -1.62 4.27 9.99
C TYR A 242 -2.39 3.03 9.55
N CYS A 243 -3.03 2.31 10.48
CA CYS A 243 -3.70 1.03 10.15
C CYS A 243 -5.12 0.88 10.71
N GLY A 244 -5.63 1.85 11.47
CA GLY A 244 -6.97 1.82 12.08
C GLY A 244 -7.13 0.78 13.19
N SER A 245 -6.05 0.09 13.62
CA SER A 245 -6.15 -0.84 14.74
C SER A 245 -6.26 -0.07 16.06
N PRO A 246 -7.07 -0.51 17.03
CA PRO A 246 -7.15 0.12 18.34
C PRO A 246 -5.80 0.00 19.07
N ILE A 247 -5.34 1.12 19.62
CA ILE A 247 -4.14 1.26 20.45
C ILE A 247 -4.62 1.73 21.83
N SER A 248 -4.24 1.00 22.87
CA SER A 248 -4.46 1.40 24.27
C SER A 248 -3.10 1.72 24.93
N SER A 249 -3.07 2.78 25.75
CA SER A 249 -1.89 3.29 26.45
C SER A 249 -1.74 2.78 27.87
#